data_AF-A0A6I1R3P5-F1
#
_entry.id   AF-A0A6I1R3P5-F1
#
_cell.length_a   1.000
_cell.length_b   1.000
_cell.length_c   1.000
_cell.angle_alpha   90.00
_cell.angle_beta   90.00
_cell.angle_gamma   90.00
#
_symmetry.space_group_name_H-M   'P 1'
#
loop_
_entity.id
_entity.type
_entity.pdbx_description
1 polymer ?
#
loop_
_entity_poly.entity_id
_entity_poly.type
_entity_poly.pdbx_seq_one_letter_code
_entity_poly.pdbx_strand_id
1 'polypeptide(L)'
;MSLFRSTLSIGRTFVYCWLASLLLGCSLPHPFTNHTVEHSRPHEHSFTTVDIPAIVSETPSLPQAEPKAGQELHHDGGSFSAGLPEETIEKKTIQKNDDTVSKETDTTWEKRFTTADDDLIDLWRNNMDEAMKQPTGQRILRISSAVETHHRVRHYIDGFCGRQRDFFEGALARSGKYRAMMTDILRKEGLPEKLVYLALIESGFSPHAYSRAHAMGPWQFIRSTALHYGLTINSWIDERRDPVLSTHAAAAYLKDLHRKFGEWFLAAAAYNAGEGRVGTALQRSKTNDFWLLRQNRKHLKLETRDYVPKFVAAVLIAGEPEKYGFEQISYEEPLEHDEVTIHRPLRLQTVAKLADTNLHVIKELNPALLRNFTPPNDDGFTLRLPVGSGENFLTAYKQLPASRKIKLTLHRVKKGEVLSRIAKRHGVTISQLMKENGLKSGRLRLGQELVIVRSETTEKKIAARLSQ
;
A
#
# COMPACT_ATOMS: atom_id res chain seq x y z
N MET A 1 8.27 56.92 14.66
CA MET A 1 8.30 58.07 13.74
C MET A 1 9.43 57.84 12.76
N SER A 2 9.12 57.36 11.55
CA SER A 2 10.09 57.10 10.47
C SER A 2 9.78 58.03 9.31
N LEU A 3 10.79 58.76 8.86
CA LEU A 3 10.75 59.79 7.82
C LEU A 3 10.89 59.18 6.41
N PHE A 4 10.08 59.72 5.49
CA PHE A 4 10.32 60.11 4.09
C PHE A 4 10.88 59.09 3.07
N ARG A 5 10.08 58.77 2.02
CA ARG A 5 10.14 59.31 0.62
C ARG A 5 11.43 58.90 -0.13
N SER A 6 11.44 58.48 -1.39
CA SER A 6 10.53 58.69 -2.52
C SER A 6 10.96 57.80 -3.69
N THR A 7 9.99 57.48 -4.54
CA THR A 7 10.05 56.91 -5.88
C THR A 7 10.83 57.78 -6.88
N LEU A 8 11.54 57.17 -7.85
CA LEU A 8 11.40 57.50 -9.28
C LEU A 8 11.97 56.39 -10.18
N SER A 9 11.34 56.26 -11.35
CA SER A 9 11.48 55.27 -12.42
C SER A 9 12.46 55.74 -13.52
N ILE A 10 12.62 54.89 -14.55
CA ILE A 10 13.37 55.01 -15.83
C ILE A 10 14.75 54.32 -15.77
N GLY A 11 15.17 53.39 -16.63
CA GLY A 11 14.65 52.82 -17.87
C GLY A 11 15.84 52.28 -18.70
N ARG A 12 15.56 51.32 -19.61
CA ARG A 12 16.40 50.78 -20.72
C ARG A 12 17.44 49.69 -20.36
N THR A 13 17.20 48.43 -20.76
CA THR A 13 17.51 47.79 -22.06
C THR A 13 18.98 47.38 -22.20
N PHE A 14 19.27 46.08 -22.03
CA PHE A 14 20.27 45.39 -22.86
C PHE A 14 19.80 43.94 -23.09
N VAL A 15 19.46 43.70 -24.35
CA VAL A 15 19.29 42.40 -25.01
C VAL A 15 20.69 41.97 -25.46
N TYR A 16 21.09 40.71 -25.22
CA TYR A 16 21.91 39.97 -26.16
C TYR A 16 21.57 38.48 -26.10
N CYS A 17 21.00 38.00 -27.21
CA CYS A 17 20.91 36.60 -27.59
C CYS A 17 22.29 36.10 -28.01
N TRP A 18 22.58 34.81 -27.80
CA TRP A 18 23.43 34.03 -28.70
C TRP A 18 22.82 32.64 -28.88
N LEU A 19 22.55 32.31 -30.15
CA LEU A 19 22.02 31.04 -30.68
C LEU A 19 22.72 30.84 -32.04
N ALA A 20 22.84 29.57 -32.47
CA ALA A 20 23.26 29.08 -33.80
C ALA A 20 24.79 28.86 -33.99
N SER A 21 25.31 27.80 -34.63
CA SER A 21 24.70 26.70 -35.41
C SER A 21 25.75 25.68 -35.93
N LEU A 22 25.24 24.47 -36.27
CA LEU A 22 25.50 23.61 -37.46
C LEU A 22 26.83 22.83 -37.69
N LEU A 23 26.62 21.51 -37.83
CA LEU A 23 27.03 20.57 -38.91
C LEU A 23 28.11 20.99 -39.92
N LEU A 24 29.13 20.13 -40.10
CA LEU A 24 29.74 19.72 -41.38
C LEU A 24 30.70 18.55 -41.15
N GLY A 25 30.65 17.54 -42.03
CA GLY A 25 31.56 16.39 -42.04
C GLY A 25 32.75 16.59 -42.97
N CYS A 26 33.84 15.86 -42.67
CA CYS A 26 34.98 15.48 -43.52
C CYS A 26 35.77 14.44 -42.69
N SER A 27 35.76 13.14 -42.97
CA SER A 27 36.51 12.36 -43.98
C SER A 27 38.05 12.36 -43.84
N LEU A 28 38.57 11.13 -43.61
CA LEU A 28 39.91 10.52 -43.89
C LEU A 28 41.00 10.56 -42.80
N PRO A 29 41.98 9.61 -42.78
CA PRO A 29 42.01 8.21 -43.28
C PRO A 29 42.56 7.15 -42.27
N HIS A 30 42.34 5.85 -42.57
CA HIS A 30 43.03 4.67 -41.99
C HIS A 30 44.50 4.55 -42.45
N PRO A 31 45.34 3.70 -41.82
CA PRO A 31 45.53 2.31 -42.32
C PRO A 31 45.88 1.21 -41.26
N PHE A 32 45.85 -0.05 -41.73
CA PHE A 32 46.40 -1.33 -41.18
C PHE A 32 45.61 -2.08 -40.08
N THR A 33 45.31 -3.40 -40.12
CA THR A 33 45.41 -4.49 -41.12
C THR A 33 44.61 -5.72 -40.63
N ASN A 34 44.25 -6.59 -41.58
CA ASN A 34 43.45 -7.83 -41.50
C ASN A 34 43.91 -8.90 -40.50
N HIS A 35 42.97 -9.73 -40.04
CA HIS A 35 42.92 -11.17 -40.36
C HIS A 35 41.54 -11.79 -40.10
N THR A 36 41.08 -12.54 -41.11
CA THR A 36 39.89 -13.39 -41.22
C THR A 36 40.03 -14.70 -40.42
N VAL A 37 38.95 -15.20 -39.80
CA VAL A 37 38.68 -16.65 -39.63
C VAL A 37 37.17 -16.92 -39.63
N GLU A 38 36.80 -17.97 -40.36
CA GLU A 38 35.48 -18.54 -40.64
C GLU A 38 34.71 -19.12 -39.44
N HIS A 39 33.41 -19.29 -39.68
CA HIS A 39 32.45 -20.08 -38.92
C HIS A 39 32.97 -21.44 -38.44
N SER A 40 32.66 -21.77 -37.18
CA SER A 40 32.56 -23.14 -36.68
C SER A 40 31.51 -23.22 -35.57
N ARG A 41 30.55 -24.14 -35.74
CA ARG A 41 29.55 -24.56 -34.74
C ARG A 41 30.25 -25.09 -33.48
N PRO A 42 29.58 -25.05 -32.32
CA PRO A 42 29.82 -26.06 -31.29
C PRO A 42 28.56 -26.87 -30.99
N HIS A 43 28.68 -28.15 -31.32
CA HIS A 43 28.29 -29.34 -30.55
C HIS A 43 27.01 -29.36 -29.70
N GLU A 44 26.09 -30.21 -30.16
CA GLU A 44 25.05 -30.87 -29.37
C GLU A 44 25.66 -31.63 -28.19
N HIS A 45 25.18 -31.33 -26.98
CA HIS A 45 25.26 -32.24 -25.85
C HIS A 45 23.86 -32.81 -25.60
N SER A 46 23.73 -34.07 -26.00
CA SER A 46 22.67 -34.99 -25.61
C SER A 46 22.62 -35.13 -24.09
N PHE A 47 21.54 -34.67 -23.47
CA PHE A 47 21.15 -35.09 -22.13
C PHE A 47 19.97 -36.05 -22.24
N THR A 48 20.26 -37.29 -21.85
CA THR A 48 19.34 -38.40 -21.61
C THR A 48 18.20 -37.97 -20.70
N THR A 49 16.97 -38.15 -21.19
CA THR A 49 15.73 -38.12 -20.42
C THR A 49 15.77 -39.21 -19.36
N VAL A 50 15.72 -38.83 -18.08
CA VAL A 50 15.41 -39.73 -16.98
C VAL A 50 13.93 -39.53 -16.65
N ASP A 51 13.13 -40.56 -16.92
CA ASP A 51 11.74 -40.64 -16.49
C ASP A 51 11.66 -40.65 -14.95
N ILE A 52 11.05 -39.61 -14.38
CA ILE A 52 10.65 -39.58 -12.97
C ILE A 52 9.13 -39.73 -12.92
N PRO A 53 8.59 -40.75 -12.22
CA PRO A 53 7.15 -40.99 -12.16
C PRO A 53 6.43 -39.87 -11.41
N ALA A 54 5.25 -39.53 -11.91
CA ALA A 54 4.35 -38.52 -11.36
C ALA A 54 4.03 -38.79 -9.89
N ILE A 55 4.49 -37.89 -9.00
CA ILE A 55 4.00 -37.80 -7.63
C ILE A 55 2.73 -36.93 -7.67
N VAL A 56 1.59 -37.60 -7.52
CA VAL A 56 0.29 -36.98 -7.29
C VAL A 56 0.35 -36.25 -5.94
N SER A 57 0.45 -34.93 -5.97
CA SER A 57 0.26 -34.11 -4.78
C SER A 57 -1.23 -33.86 -4.60
N GLU A 58 -1.86 -34.65 -3.73
CA GLU A 58 -3.17 -34.33 -3.18
C GLU A 58 -3.08 -33.00 -2.41
N THR A 59 -3.67 -31.95 -2.97
CA THR A 59 -3.95 -30.70 -2.25
C THR A 59 -4.91 -31.00 -1.09
N PRO A 60 -4.58 -30.64 0.18
CA PRO A 60 -5.53 -30.76 1.26
C PRO A 60 -6.65 -29.73 1.07
N SER A 61 -7.86 -30.22 0.87
CA SER A 61 -9.10 -29.46 0.90
C SER A 61 -9.27 -28.76 2.25
N LEU A 62 -9.44 -27.43 2.21
CA LEU A 62 -9.80 -26.60 3.36
C LEU A 62 -11.13 -27.09 3.98
N PRO A 63 -11.21 -27.25 5.32
CA PRO A 63 -12.44 -27.71 5.94
C PRO A 63 -13.54 -26.64 5.86
N GLN A 64 -14.71 -27.07 5.39
CA GLN A 64 -15.94 -26.28 5.44
C GLN A 64 -16.36 -26.07 6.90
N ALA A 65 -16.46 -24.80 7.31
CA ALA A 65 -16.99 -24.44 8.62
C ALA A 65 -18.52 -24.36 8.54
N GLU A 66 -19.21 -25.35 9.11
CA GLU A 66 -20.65 -25.25 9.40
C GLU A 66 -20.92 -24.28 10.56
N PRO A 67 -22.06 -23.57 10.57
CA PRO A 67 -22.39 -22.58 11.58
C PRO A 67 -22.91 -23.26 12.86
N LYS A 68 -22.21 -23.05 13.99
CA LYS A 68 -22.75 -23.43 15.31
C LYS A 68 -23.74 -22.38 15.81
N ALA A 69 -24.93 -22.87 16.13
CA ALA A 69 -26.04 -22.17 16.76
C ALA A 69 -25.65 -21.44 18.05
N GLY A 70 -26.35 -20.34 18.31
CA GLY A 70 -26.06 -19.39 19.37
C GLY A 70 -26.25 -19.90 20.79
N GLN A 71 -25.52 -19.26 21.69
CA GLN A 71 -25.90 -19.11 23.09
C GLN A 71 -25.91 -17.62 23.42
N GLU A 72 -27.09 -17.15 23.81
CA GLU A 72 -27.34 -15.85 24.39
C GLU A 72 -26.54 -15.70 25.69
N LEU A 73 -25.80 -14.60 25.82
CA LEU A 73 -25.31 -14.11 27.10
C LEU A 73 -25.81 -12.69 27.28
N HIS A 74 -26.80 -12.57 28.16
CA HIS A 74 -27.21 -11.34 28.81
C HIS A 74 -25.99 -10.63 29.41
N HIS A 75 -25.81 -9.36 29.09
CA HIS A 75 -25.03 -8.46 29.94
C HIS A 75 -25.79 -7.17 30.20
N ASP A 76 -25.94 -6.96 31.50
CA ASP A 76 -26.67 -5.97 32.24
C ASP A 76 -26.14 -4.55 32.02
N GLY A 77 -27.06 -3.59 32.05
CA GLY A 77 -26.78 -2.17 31.86
C GLY A 77 -26.19 -1.56 33.13
N GLY A 78 -25.03 -0.92 32.99
CA GLY A 78 -24.43 -0.10 34.04
C GLY A 78 -23.88 1.19 33.45
N SER A 79 -24.68 2.26 33.49
CA SER A 79 -24.22 3.61 33.18
C SER A 79 -23.30 4.11 34.30
N PHE A 80 -22.12 4.63 33.96
CA PHE A 80 -21.42 5.56 34.83
C PHE A 80 -20.83 6.69 33.99
N SER A 81 -21.41 7.88 34.18
CA SER A 81 -20.87 9.17 33.78
C SER A 81 -19.83 9.61 34.81
N ALA A 82 -18.70 10.12 34.34
CA ALA A 82 -17.82 10.99 35.13
C ALA A 82 -17.06 11.91 34.17
N GLY A 83 -17.27 13.21 34.37
CA GLY A 83 -16.75 14.28 33.52
C GLY A 83 -15.24 14.43 33.58
N LEU A 84 -14.69 14.93 32.47
CA LEU A 84 -13.32 15.41 32.35
C LEU A 84 -13.34 16.95 32.45
N PRO A 85 -12.41 17.58 33.19
CA PRO A 85 -12.31 19.03 33.24
C PRO A 85 -11.56 19.56 32.00
N GLU A 86 -12.09 20.64 31.44
CA GLU A 86 -11.44 21.50 30.46
C GLU A 86 -10.34 22.35 31.12
N GLU A 87 -9.19 22.49 30.45
CA GLU A 87 -8.45 23.76 30.47
C GLU A 87 -7.55 23.91 29.21
N THR A 88 -8.02 24.81 28.35
CA THR A 88 -7.34 25.94 27.69
C THR A 88 -5.91 25.78 27.17
N ILE A 89 -5.76 25.71 25.83
CA ILE A 89 -4.56 26.19 25.11
C ILE A 89 -5.00 27.03 23.90
N GLU A 90 -4.38 28.20 23.77
CA GLU A 90 -4.65 29.32 22.87
C GLU A 90 -4.87 28.96 21.39
N LYS A 91 -5.91 29.58 20.82
CA LYS A 91 -6.20 29.61 19.39
C LYS A 91 -5.31 30.64 18.71
N LYS A 92 -4.45 30.20 17.79
CA LYS A 92 -3.87 31.09 16.78
C LYS A 92 -4.80 31.13 15.56
N THR A 93 -5.53 32.24 15.46
CA THR A 93 -6.46 32.59 14.38
C THR A 93 -5.73 32.66 13.04
N ILE A 94 -6.18 31.89 12.05
CA ILE A 94 -5.99 32.22 10.63
C ILE A 94 -7.38 32.52 10.07
N GLN A 95 -7.53 33.73 9.55
CA GLN A 95 -8.77 34.29 9.00
C GLN A 95 -9.35 33.39 7.91
N LYS A 96 -10.63 33.07 8.09
CA LYS A 96 -11.52 32.54 7.07
C LYS A 96 -11.92 33.74 6.19
N ASN A 97 -11.47 33.78 4.95
CA ASN A 97 -12.16 34.60 3.96
C ASN A 97 -13.40 33.82 3.51
N ASP A 98 -14.53 34.45 3.77
CA ASP A 98 -15.88 34.00 3.50
C ASP A 98 -16.24 34.49 2.10
N ASP A 99 -16.04 33.65 1.09
CA ASP A 99 -16.60 33.90 -0.24
C ASP A 99 -17.87 33.06 -0.39
N THR A 100 -18.97 33.80 -0.38
CA THR A 100 -20.34 33.39 -0.58
C THR A 100 -20.52 32.82 -1.99
N VAL A 101 -20.46 31.50 -2.13
CA VAL A 101 -21.01 30.82 -3.32
C VAL A 101 -22.50 30.60 -3.07
N SER A 102 -23.30 31.26 -3.90
CA SER A 102 -24.75 31.16 -3.96
C SER A 102 -25.22 29.70 -3.99
N LYS A 103 -26.16 29.38 -3.09
CA LYS A 103 -27.02 28.20 -3.18
C LYS A 103 -27.99 28.38 -4.34
N GLU A 104 -27.52 28.22 -5.57
CA GLU A 104 -28.41 27.93 -6.69
C GLU A 104 -28.56 26.41 -6.81
N THR A 105 -29.81 25.99 -6.91
CA THR A 105 -30.27 24.62 -6.80
C THR A 105 -29.73 23.74 -7.92
N ASP A 106 -28.90 22.77 -7.53
CA ASP A 106 -28.38 21.63 -8.30
C ASP A 106 -29.48 20.59 -8.68
N THR A 107 -30.65 21.06 -9.14
CA THR A 107 -31.84 20.20 -9.41
C THR A 107 -32.36 20.32 -10.84
N THR A 108 -32.00 21.36 -11.58
CA THR A 108 -32.41 21.60 -12.97
C THR A 108 -31.48 20.94 -13.99
N TRP A 109 -30.19 20.77 -13.66
CA TRP A 109 -29.22 20.10 -14.53
C TRP A 109 -29.37 18.57 -14.50
N GLU A 110 -29.74 17.97 -13.36
CA GLU A 110 -29.84 16.52 -13.18
C GLU A 110 -30.99 15.86 -13.96
N LYS A 111 -32.05 16.60 -14.33
CA LYS A 111 -33.21 16.05 -15.04
C LYS A 111 -33.03 15.86 -16.55
N ARG A 112 -31.94 16.36 -17.14
CA ARG A 112 -31.74 16.37 -18.61
C ARG A 112 -30.91 15.21 -19.16
N PHE A 113 -30.31 14.35 -18.34
CA PHE A 113 -29.26 13.43 -18.79
C PHE A 113 -29.44 11.95 -18.39
N THR A 114 -30.64 11.52 -18.01
CA THR A 114 -30.82 10.24 -17.31
C THR A 114 -31.03 9.00 -18.19
N THR A 115 -30.96 9.08 -19.52
CA THR A 115 -31.26 7.90 -20.38
C THR A 115 -30.23 7.61 -21.47
N ALA A 116 -29.53 8.61 -22.01
CA ALA A 116 -28.45 8.38 -22.98
C ALA A 116 -27.07 8.12 -22.34
N ASP A 117 -26.92 8.44 -21.04
CA ASP A 117 -25.69 8.22 -20.26
C ASP A 117 -25.55 6.75 -19.78
N ASP A 118 -26.66 5.99 -19.70
CA ASP A 118 -26.69 4.64 -19.13
C ASP A 118 -26.14 3.57 -20.11
N ASP A 119 -26.48 3.65 -21.41
CA ASP A 119 -26.01 2.70 -22.45
C ASP A 119 -24.48 2.71 -22.64
N LEU A 120 -23.83 3.82 -22.30
CA LEU A 120 -22.42 4.07 -22.55
C LEU A 120 -21.50 3.49 -21.47
N ILE A 121 -22.04 3.37 -20.26
CA ILE A 121 -21.34 2.86 -19.09
C ILE A 121 -21.50 1.35 -18.95
N ASP A 122 -22.64 0.84 -19.42
CA ASP A 122 -22.83 -0.56 -19.74
C ASP A 122 -21.68 -1.11 -20.59
N LEU A 123 -21.04 -0.29 -21.44
CA LEU A 123 -19.87 -0.71 -22.20
C LEU A 123 -18.65 -0.98 -21.32
N TRP A 124 -18.40 -0.22 -20.25
CA TRP A 124 -17.28 -0.54 -19.34
C TRP A 124 -17.58 -1.79 -18.52
N ARG A 125 -18.83 -1.92 -18.05
CA ARG A 125 -19.36 -3.11 -17.39
C ARG A 125 -19.07 -4.34 -18.26
N ASN A 126 -19.56 -4.30 -19.49
CA ASN A 126 -19.34 -5.32 -20.50
C ASN A 126 -17.84 -5.54 -20.75
N ASN A 127 -17.02 -4.50 -20.86
CA ASN A 127 -15.59 -4.67 -21.12
C ASN A 127 -14.84 -5.37 -19.97
N MET A 128 -15.24 -5.17 -18.70
CA MET A 128 -14.67 -5.91 -17.58
C MET A 128 -15.12 -7.37 -17.56
N ASP A 129 -16.39 -7.64 -17.82
CA ASP A 129 -16.91 -9.00 -17.85
C ASP A 129 -16.38 -9.79 -19.05
N GLU A 130 -16.30 -9.16 -20.22
CA GLU A 130 -15.66 -9.71 -21.41
C GLU A 130 -14.17 -9.96 -21.17
N ALA A 131 -13.45 -9.05 -20.49
CA ALA A 131 -12.06 -9.30 -20.11
C ALA A 131 -11.94 -10.54 -19.22
N MET A 132 -12.93 -10.83 -18.36
CA MET A 132 -12.93 -12.04 -17.52
C MET A 132 -13.22 -13.33 -18.30
N LYS A 133 -13.96 -13.26 -19.41
CA LYS A 133 -14.20 -14.41 -20.31
C LYS A 133 -12.95 -14.81 -21.08
N GLN A 134 -11.98 -13.91 -21.23
CA GLN A 134 -10.71 -14.19 -21.90
C GLN A 134 -9.81 -15.08 -21.04
N PRO A 135 -8.89 -15.84 -21.67
CA PRO A 135 -7.82 -16.53 -20.95
C PRO A 135 -7.03 -15.55 -20.09
N THR A 136 -6.58 -16.02 -18.93
CA THR A 136 -5.90 -15.19 -17.93
C THR A 136 -4.77 -14.32 -18.49
N GLY A 137 -3.98 -14.83 -19.43
CA GLY A 137 -2.89 -14.09 -20.06
C GLY A 137 -3.29 -13.01 -21.08
N GLN A 138 -4.59 -12.84 -21.35
CA GLN A 138 -5.11 -11.91 -22.36
C GLN A 138 -6.11 -10.88 -21.80
N ARG A 139 -6.41 -10.91 -20.49
CA ARG A 139 -7.47 -10.09 -19.85
C ARG A 139 -7.15 -8.59 -19.84
N ILE A 140 -7.31 -7.94 -20.98
CA ILE A 140 -7.08 -6.50 -21.17
C ILE A 140 -8.42 -5.77 -21.12
N LEU A 141 -8.59 -4.90 -20.12
CA LEU A 141 -9.76 -4.05 -20.02
C LEU A 141 -9.65 -2.86 -20.98
N ARG A 142 -10.46 -2.83 -22.04
CA ARG A 142 -10.58 -1.66 -22.92
C ARG A 142 -11.59 -0.69 -22.33
N ILE A 143 -11.27 0.61 -22.31
CA ILE A 143 -12.25 1.64 -21.90
C ILE A 143 -12.84 2.23 -23.17
N SER A 144 -14.17 2.28 -23.25
CA SER A 144 -14.85 2.88 -24.40
C SER A 144 -14.72 4.40 -24.35
N SER A 145 -14.65 5.07 -25.51
CA SER A 145 -14.64 6.53 -25.61
C SER A 145 -15.78 7.19 -24.82
N ALA A 146 -16.94 6.53 -24.80
CA ALA A 146 -18.10 7.02 -24.10
C ALA A 146 -17.91 7.14 -22.57
N VAL A 147 -17.23 6.16 -21.97
CA VAL A 147 -16.87 6.17 -20.55
C VAL A 147 -15.85 7.27 -20.25
N GLU A 148 -14.90 7.51 -21.15
CA GLU A 148 -13.93 8.61 -21.03
C GLU A 148 -14.62 9.98 -20.97
N THR A 149 -15.69 10.15 -21.75
CA THR A 149 -16.42 11.41 -21.84
C THR A 149 -17.48 11.63 -20.77
N HIS A 150 -17.79 10.61 -19.95
CA HIS A 150 -18.84 10.68 -18.94
C HIS A 150 -18.55 11.80 -17.92
N HIS A 151 -19.55 12.64 -17.62
CA HIS A 151 -19.36 13.88 -16.87
C HIS A 151 -18.76 13.68 -15.47
N ARG A 152 -19.13 12.60 -14.74
CA ARG A 152 -18.50 12.30 -13.44
C ARG A 152 -17.07 11.81 -13.60
N VAL A 153 -16.74 11.09 -14.66
CA VAL A 153 -15.37 10.64 -14.92
C VAL A 153 -14.53 11.87 -15.23
N ARG A 154 -15.01 12.75 -16.12
CA ARG A 154 -14.38 14.05 -16.42
C ARG A 154 -14.17 14.90 -15.16
N HIS A 155 -15.17 14.99 -14.27
CA HIS A 155 -15.03 15.67 -12.99
C HIS A 155 -13.82 15.17 -12.16
N TYR A 156 -13.59 13.86 -12.12
CA TYR A 156 -12.42 13.28 -11.44
C TYR A 156 -11.14 13.45 -12.23
N ILE A 157 -11.18 13.39 -13.57
CA ILE A 157 -10.03 13.72 -14.43
C ILE A 157 -9.57 15.15 -14.16
N ASP A 158 -10.47 16.13 -14.23
CA ASP A 158 -10.17 17.54 -13.96
C ASP A 158 -9.65 17.73 -12.53
N GLY A 159 -10.22 16.99 -11.57
CA GLY A 159 -9.76 16.96 -10.19
C GLY A 159 -8.32 16.48 -10.06
N PHE A 160 -7.97 15.37 -10.70
CA PHE A 160 -6.63 14.77 -10.68
C PHE A 160 -5.61 15.58 -11.47
N CYS A 161 -6.00 16.20 -12.59
CA CYS A 161 -5.11 17.05 -13.39
C CYS A 161 -4.93 18.46 -12.80
N GLY A 162 -5.86 18.90 -11.94
CA GLY A 162 -5.85 20.19 -11.27
C GLY A 162 -5.54 20.09 -9.78
N ARG A 163 -6.57 20.19 -8.94
CA ARG A 163 -6.43 20.35 -7.47
C ARG A 163 -5.73 19.18 -6.76
N GLN A 164 -5.70 17.99 -7.36
CA GLN A 164 -5.08 16.79 -6.80
C GLN A 164 -3.83 16.34 -7.59
N ARG A 165 -3.27 17.24 -8.42
CA ARG A 165 -2.13 16.92 -9.30
C ARG A 165 -0.92 16.40 -8.55
N ASP A 166 -0.48 17.08 -7.49
CA ASP A 166 0.69 16.67 -6.70
C ASP A 166 0.53 15.27 -6.09
N PHE A 167 -0.68 14.96 -5.61
CA PHE A 167 -0.99 13.62 -5.10
C PHE A 167 -0.89 12.58 -6.23
N PHE A 168 -1.45 12.88 -7.39
CA PHE A 168 -1.49 11.95 -8.51
C PHE A 168 -0.09 11.74 -9.12
N GLU A 169 0.71 12.81 -9.28
CA GLU A 169 2.13 12.73 -9.68
C GLU A 169 2.93 11.86 -8.71
N GLY A 170 2.80 12.10 -7.40
CA GLY A 170 3.47 11.28 -6.38
C GLY A 170 3.00 9.83 -6.38
N ALA A 171 1.73 9.57 -6.66
CA ALA A 171 1.19 8.22 -6.79
C ALA A 171 1.70 7.50 -8.04
N LEU A 172 1.79 8.20 -9.18
CA LEU A 172 2.37 7.67 -10.41
C LEU A 172 3.85 7.36 -10.22
N ALA A 173 4.63 8.29 -9.66
CA ALA A 173 6.04 8.06 -9.35
C ALA A 173 6.22 6.78 -8.50
N ARG A 174 5.50 6.68 -7.37
CA ARG A 174 5.53 5.51 -6.49
C ARG A 174 5.04 4.23 -7.16
N SER A 175 4.15 4.32 -8.13
CA SER A 175 3.64 3.15 -8.84
C SER A 175 4.73 2.37 -9.55
N GLY A 176 5.84 3.00 -9.95
CA GLY A 176 6.99 2.32 -10.56
C GLY A 176 7.52 1.17 -9.69
N LYS A 177 7.51 1.36 -8.37
CA LYS A 177 8.00 0.37 -7.40
C LYS A 177 7.15 -0.90 -7.29
N TYR A 178 5.84 -0.79 -7.47
CA TYR A 178 4.89 -1.84 -7.09
C TYR A 178 3.98 -2.32 -8.22
N ARG A 179 3.66 -1.47 -9.20
CA ARG A 179 2.58 -1.72 -10.16
C ARG A 179 2.82 -3.00 -10.95
N ALA A 180 4.04 -3.22 -11.48
CA ALA A 180 4.35 -4.41 -12.26
C ALA A 180 4.10 -5.71 -11.48
N MET A 181 4.61 -5.80 -10.25
CA MET A 181 4.42 -6.94 -9.37
C MET A 181 2.95 -7.13 -8.98
N MET A 182 2.25 -6.06 -8.60
CA MET A 182 0.84 -6.15 -8.21
C MET A 182 -0.06 -6.57 -9.37
N THR A 183 0.19 -6.01 -10.56
CA THR A 183 -0.50 -6.38 -11.80
C THR A 183 -0.25 -7.84 -12.16
N ASP A 184 0.99 -8.33 -12.02
CA ASP A 184 1.31 -9.74 -12.24
C ASP A 184 0.55 -10.68 -11.27
N ILE A 185 0.45 -10.31 -9.98
CA ILE A 185 -0.37 -11.05 -9.02
C ILE A 185 -1.84 -11.06 -9.45
N LEU A 186 -2.42 -9.89 -9.76
CA LEU A 186 -3.82 -9.80 -10.20
C LEU A 186 -4.07 -10.69 -11.41
N ARG A 187 -3.18 -10.64 -12.41
CA ARG A 187 -3.23 -11.51 -13.58
C ARG A 187 -3.19 -12.98 -13.17
N LYS A 188 -2.20 -13.43 -12.40
CA LYS A 188 -2.09 -14.83 -11.93
C LYS A 188 -3.31 -15.30 -11.14
N GLU A 189 -3.91 -14.42 -10.36
CA GLU A 189 -5.12 -14.66 -9.58
C GLU A 189 -6.40 -14.66 -10.42
N GLY A 190 -6.29 -14.36 -11.72
CA GLY A 190 -7.40 -14.32 -12.66
C GLY A 190 -8.22 -13.05 -12.60
N LEU A 191 -7.65 -11.90 -12.23
CA LEU A 191 -8.35 -10.62 -12.22
C LEU A 191 -7.89 -9.71 -13.37
N PRO A 192 -8.70 -8.73 -13.80
CA PRO A 192 -8.29 -7.72 -14.76
C PRO A 192 -7.18 -6.84 -14.18
N GLU A 193 -6.10 -6.68 -14.94
CA GLU A 193 -4.89 -5.97 -14.50
C GLU A 193 -5.13 -4.53 -14.05
N LYS A 194 -6.12 -3.85 -14.67
CA LYS A 194 -6.46 -2.46 -14.36
C LYS A 194 -7.03 -2.28 -12.94
N LEU A 195 -7.43 -3.35 -12.25
CA LEU A 195 -7.82 -3.27 -10.83
C LEU A 195 -6.65 -2.83 -9.92
N VAL A 196 -5.40 -2.90 -10.39
CA VAL A 196 -4.24 -2.35 -9.68
C VAL A 196 -4.40 -0.87 -9.35
N TYR A 197 -5.15 -0.11 -10.16
CA TYR A 197 -5.38 1.32 -9.94
C TYR A 197 -6.36 1.61 -8.79
N LEU A 198 -6.99 0.59 -8.19
CA LEU A 198 -7.62 0.75 -6.89
C LEU A 198 -6.58 1.15 -5.83
N ALA A 199 -5.40 0.52 -5.84
CA ALA A 199 -4.31 0.88 -4.91
C ALA A 199 -3.83 2.33 -5.09
N LEU A 200 -3.92 2.87 -6.32
CA LEU A 200 -3.67 4.29 -6.60
C LEU A 200 -4.68 5.18 -5.86
N ILE A 201 -5.98 4.95 -6.05
CA ILE A 201 -7.02 5.83 -5.46
C ILE A 201 -7.22 5.63 -3.95
N GLU A 202 -6.80 4.48 -3.41
CA GLU A 202 -6.83 4.13 -1.99
C GLU A 202 -5.68 4.76 -1.21
N SER A 203 -4.46 4.69 -1.73
CA SER A 203 -3.26 5.07 -0.95
C SER A 203 -2.17 5.79 -1.76
N GLY A 204 -2.32 5.90 -3.08
CA GLY A 204 -1.23 6.27 -3.97
C GLY A 204 -0.09 5.25 -3.93
N PHE A 205 -0.41 3.96 -3.87
CA PHE A 205 0.53 2.84 -3.71
C PHE A 205 1.36 2.86 -2.42
N SER A 206 0.96 3.62 -1.39
CA SER A 206 1.77 3.77 -0.19
C SER A 206 1.62 2.59 0.78
N PRO A 207 2.72 1.86 1.11
CA PRO A 207 2.69 0.80 2.11
C PRO A 207 2.39 1.29 3.54
N HIS A 208 2.49 2.60 3.76
CA HIS A 208 2.38 3.23 5.08
C HIS A 208 1.12 4.09 5.22
N ALA A 209 0.25 4.13 4.21
CA ALA A 209 -0.97 4.91 4.25
C ALA A 209 -1.88 4.42 5.38
N TYR A 210 -2.34 5.35 6.21
CA TYR A 210 -3.22 5.08 7.34
C TYR A 210 -4.41 6.03 7.33
N SER A 211 -5.63 5.50 7.31
CA SER A 211 -6.85 6.32 7.29
C SER A 211 -7.45 6.55 8.67
N ARG A 212 -8.37 7.52 8.75
CA ARG A 212 -9.20 7.75 9.95
C ARG A 212 -10.07 6.55 10.31
N ALA A 213 -10.43 5.74 9.31
CA ALA A 213 -11.16 4.49 9.50
C ALA A 213 -10.26 3.32 9.90
N HIS A 214 -8.97 3.56 10.18
CA HIS A 214 -7.97 2.56 10.55
C HIS A 214 -7.65 1.56 9.42
N ALA A 215 -7.90 1.96 8.17
CA ALA A 215 -7.40 1.27 7.00
C ALA A 215 -5.88 1.45 6.88
N MET A 216 -5.18 0.44 6.35
CA MET A 216 -3.71 0.42 6.29
C MET A 216 -3.20 -0.10 4.94
N GLY A 217 -2.08 0.47 4.50
CA GLY A 217 -1.27 -0.05 3.40
C GLY A 217 -1.80 0.30 2.01
N PRO A 218 -1.24 -0.33 0.96
CA PRO A 218 -1.46 0.09 -0.41
C PRO A 218 -2.92 -0.10 -0.84
N TRP A 219 -3.55 -1.15 -0.32
CA TRP A 219 -4.94 -1.52 -0.58
C TRP A 219 -5.95 -1.00 0.45
N GLN A 220 -5.50 -0.20 1.44
CA GLN A 220 -6.34 0.36 2.51
C GLN A 220 -7.25 -0.67 3.19
N PHE A 221 -6.68 -1.81 3.61
CA PHE A 221 -7.45 -2.82 4.33
C PHE A 221 -7.83 -2.39 5.74
N ILE A 222 -9.11 -2.55 6.08
CA ILE A 222 -9.57 -2.57 7.48
C ILE A 222 -9.07 -3.85 8.15
N ARG A 223 -8.71 -3.78 9.44
CA ARG A 223 -8.13 -4.91 10.19
C ARG A 223 -8.95 -6.19 10.12
N SER A 224 -10.28 -6.10 10.30
CA SER A 224 -11.17 -7.27 10.27
C SER A 224 -11.15 -7.96 8.89
N THR A 225 -11.21 -7.17 7.82
CA THR A 225 -11.18 -7.68 6.44
C THR A 225 -9.82 -8.29 6.11
N ALA A 226 -8.73 -7.63 6.49
CA ALA A 226 -7.38 -8.18 6.31
C ALA A 226 -7.20 -9.55 6.97
N LEU A 227 -7.64 -9.71 8.22
CA LEU A 227 -7.58 -10.98 8.93
C LEU A 227 -8.45 -12.05 8.25
N HIS A 228 -9.63 -11.67 7.77
CA HIS A 228 -10.51 -12.58 7.05
C HIS A 228 -9.85 -13.12 5.77
N TYR A 229 -9.06 -12.29 5.09
CA TYR A 229 -8.30 -12.66 3.88
C TYR A 229 -6.86 -13.11 4.17
N GLY A 230 -6.60 -13.61 5.38
CA GLY A 230 -5.37 -14.34 5.70
C GLY A 230 -4.15 -13.47 6.02
N LEU A 231 -4.28 -12.14 6.12
CA LEU A 231 -3.18 -11.28 6.53
C LEU A 231 -2.95 -11.34 8.04
N THR A 232 -1.70 -11.46 8.44
CA THR A 232 -1.28 -11.44 9.84
C THR A 232 -1.12 -10.02 10.36
N ILE A 233 -1.79 -9.72 11.47
CA ILE A 233 -1.70 -8.42 12.16
C ILE A 233 -1.52 -8.65 13.66
N ASN A 234 -0.30 -8.44 14.13
CA ASN A 234 0.08 -8.57 15.53
C ASN A 234 1.02 -7.42 15.95
N SER A 235 1.61 -7.52 17.14
CA SER A 235 2.50 -6.48 17.64
C SER A 235 3.83 -6.39 16.90
N TRP A 236 4.24 -7.36 16.08
CA TRP A 236 5.50 -7.34 15.35
C TRP A 236 5.32 -7.00 13.87
N ILE A 237 4.24 -7.49 13.26
CA ILE A 237 3.94 -7.37 11.84
C ILE A 237 2.51 -6.88 11.59
N ASP A 238 2.36 -6.08 10.54
CA ASP A 238 1.08 -5.71 9.94
C ASP A 238 1.18 -5.92 8.43
N GLU A 239 0.79 -7.09 7.96
CA GLU A 239 0.93 -7.52 6.56
C GLU A 239 0.04 -6.74 5.60
N ARG A 240 -0.87 -5.89 6.11
CA ARG A 240 -1.55 -4.89 5.26
C ARG A 240 -0.56 -3.94 4.60
N ARG A 241 0.60 -3.72 5.24
CA ARG A 241 1.69 -2.89 4.69
C ARG A 241 2.55 -3.66 3.69
N ASP A 242 2.43 -4.97 3.58
CA ASP A 242 3.20 -5.77 2.63
C ASP A 242 2.56 -5.72 1.23
N PRO A 243 3.22 -5.18 0.21
CA PRO A 243 2.62 -5.01 -1.11
C PRO A 243 2.34 -6.34 -1.83
N VAL A 244 3.06 -7.43 -1.53
CA VAL A 244 2.81 -8.74 -2.14
C VAL A 244 1.61 -9.40 -1.45
N LEU A 245 1.69 -9.56 -0.12
CA LEU A 245 0.67 -10.27 0.65
C LEU A 245 -0.68 -9.54 0.60
N SER A 246 -0.67 -8.21 0.76
CA SER A 246 -1.91 -7.43 0.68
C SER A 246 -2.53 -7.43 -0.73
N THR A 247 -1.74 -7.65 -1.79
CA THR A 247 -2.30 -7.79 -3.15
C THR A 247 -2.97 -9.14 -3.35
N HIS A 248 -2.42 -10.24 -2.83
CA HIS A 248 -3.11 -11.53 -2.83
C HIS A 248 -4.42 -11.45 -2.03
N ALA A 249 -4.41 -10.80 -0.86
CA ALA A 249 -5.62 -10.57 -0.07
C ALA A 249 -6.66 -9.70 -0.83
N ALA A 250 -6.22 -8.64 -1.51
CA ALA A 250 -7.09 -7.78 -2.33
C ALA A 250 -7.70 -8.55 -3.50
N ALA A 251 -6.91 -9.37 -4.19
CA ALA A 251 -7.36 -10.25 -5.25
C ALA A 251 -8.44 -11.22 -4.77
N ALA A 252 -8.23 -11.88 -3.63
CA ALA A 252 -9.21 -12.78 -3.03
C ALA A 252 -10.51 -12.04 -2.66
N TYR A 253 -10.39 -10.87 -2.02
CA TYR A 253 -11.56 -10.07 -1.64
C TYR A 253 -12.36 -9.60 -2.85
N LEU A 254 -11.70 -9.06 -3.87
CA LEU A 254 -12.33 -8.61 -5.10
C LEU A 254 -13.03 -9.76 -5.84
N LYS A 255 -12.46 -10.97 -5.84
CA LYS A 255 -13.11 -12.17 -6.39
C LYS A 255 -14.40 -12.52 -5.65
N ASP A 256 -14.40 -12.47 -4.32
CA ASP A 256 -15.60 -12.76 -3.53
C ASP A 256 -16.69 -11.72 -3.72
N LEU A 257 -16.32 -10.43 -3.72
CA LEU A 257 -17.23 -9.33 -4.01
C LEU A 257 -17.85 -9.49 -5.40
N HIS A 258 -17.04 -9.82 -6.41
CA HIS A 258 -17.53 -10.08 -7.75
C HIS A 258 -18.46 -11.29 -7.79
N ARG A 259 -18.11 -12.41 -7.15
CA ARG A 259 -18.98 -13.59 -7.06
C ARG A 259 -20.32 -13.27 -6.40
N LYS A 260 -20.32 -12.37 -5.41
CA LYS A 260 -21.50 -11.97 -4.65
C LYS A 260 -22.43 -11.03 -5.43
N PHE A 261 -21.87 -10.05 -6.14
CA PHE A 261 -22.65 -9.02 -6.82
C PHE A 261 -22.83 -9.25 -8.32
N GLY A 262 -22.08 -10.17 -8.91
CA GLY A 262 -22.10 -10.50 -10.34
C GLY A 262 -21.47 -9.44 -11.25
N GLU A 263 -21.04 -8.31 -10.69
CA GLU A 263 -20.69 -7.10 -11.43
C GLU A 263 -19.48 -6.40 -10.82
N TRP A 264 -18.49 -6.04 -11.63
CA TRP A 264 -17.25 -5.44 -11.12
C TRP A 264 -17.42 -4.03 -10.55
N PHE A 265 -18.33 -3.23 -11.10
CA PHE A 265 -18.60 -1.91 -10.53
C PHE A 265 -19.26 -2.00 -9.16
N LEU A 266 -20.15 -2.98 -8.96
CA LEU A 266 -20.71 -3.26 -7.64
C LEU A 266 -19.66 -3.83 -6.70
N ALA A 267 -18.75 -4.68 -7.20
CA ALA A 267 -17.62 -5.17 -6.43
C ALA A 267 -16.69 -4.02 -6.00
N ALA A 268 -16.33 -3.09 -6.88
CA ALA A 268 -15.52 -1.91 -6.54
C ALA A 268 -16.24 -1.00 -5.53
N ALA A 269 -17.54 -0.76 -5.71
CA ALA A 269 -18.33 0.00 -4.74
C ALA A 269 -18.39 -0.70 -3.37
N ALA A 270 -18.51 -2.02 -3.35
CA ALA A 270 -18.53 -2.83 -2.14
C ALA A 270 -17.14 -2.94 -1.49
N TYR A 271 -16.07 -2.85 -2.26
CA TYR A 271 -14.71 -2.76 -1.75
C TYR A 271 -14.55 -1.51 -0.87
N ASN A 272 -15.02 -0.35 -1.37
CA ASN A 272 -15.01 0.92 -0.64
C ASN A 272 -15.99 0.94 0.55
N ALA A 273 -17.25 0.55 0.31
CA ALA A 273 -18.33 0.75 1.27
C ALA A 273 -18.60 -0.47 2.16
N GLY A 274 -18.00 -1.61 1.89
CA GLY A 274 -18.37 -2.89 2.49
C GLY A 274 -19.58 -3.53 1.81
N GLU A 275 -19.51 -4.84 1.62
CA GLU A 275 -20.53 -5.66 0.98
C GLU A 275 -21.93 -5.55 1.58
N GLY A 276 -22.07 -5.45 2.91
CA GLY A 276 -23.39 -5.32 3.55
C GLY A 276 -24.12 -4.03 3.17
N ARG A 277 -23.38 -2.93 3.00
CA ARG A 277 -23.96 -1.63 2.63
C ARG A 277 -24.45 -1.66 1.19
N VAL A 278 -23.63 -2.19 0.27
CA VAL A 278 -24.01 -2.33 -1.14
C VAL A 278 -25.15 -3.33 -1.30
N GLY A 279 -25.12 -4.49 -0.63
CA GLY A 279 -26.21 -5.46 -0.65
C GLY A 279 -27.54 -4.89 -0.16
N THR A 280 -27.53 -4.12 0.94
CA THR A 280 -28.73 -3.43 1.44
C THR A 280 -29.23 -2.38 0.44
N ALA A 281 -28.31 -1.65 -0.20
CA ALA A 281 -28.64 -0.63 -1.18
C ALA A 281 -29.30 -1.24 -2.43
N LEU A 282 -28.77 -2.36 -2.93
CA LEU A 282 -29.35 -3.14 -4.04
C LEU A 282 -30.75 -3.67 -3.70
N GLN A 283 -30.91 -4.27 -2.52
CA GLN A 283 -32.21 -4.77 -2.07
C GLN A 283 -33.29 -3.68 -2.02
N ARG A 284 -32.94 -2.49 -1.52
CA ARG A 284 -33.88 -1.36 -1.38
C ARG A 284 -34.20 -0.68 -2.70
N SER A 285 -33.22 -0.58 -3.59
CA SER A 285 -33.37 0.06 -4.89
C SER A 285 -34.00 -0.86 -5.94
N LYS A 286 -33.99 -2.18 -5.71
CA LYS A 286 -34.43 -3.22 -6.65
C LYS A 286 -33.71 -3.15 -8.00
N THR A 287 -32.44 -2.75 -7.97
CA THR A 287 -31.52 -2.83 -9.12
C THR A 287 -30.34 -3.74 -8.80
N ASN A 288 -29.70 -4.26 -9.83
CA ASN A 288 -28.42 -4.96 -9.82
C ASN A 288 -27.34 -4.19 -10.58
N ASP A 289 -27.59 -2.92 -10.90
CA ASP A 289 -26.67 -2.06 -11.63
C ASP A 289 -26.16 -0.91 -10.74
N PHE A 290 -24.83 -0.72 -10.70
CA PHE A 290 -24.20 0.32 -9.88
C PHE A 290 -24.63 1.73 -10.31
N TRP A 291 -24.82 1.97 -11.59
CA TRP A 291 -25.07 3.29 -12.13
C TRP A 291 -26.51 3.73 -11.88
N LEU A 292 -27.47 2.81 -12.04
CA LEU A 292 -28.83 3.00 -11.54
C LEU A 292 -28.83 3.19 -10.01
N LEU A 293 -28.05 2.40 -9.28
CA LEU A 293 -27.96 2.50 -7.82
C LEU A 293 -27.42 3.87 -7.37
N ARG A 294 -26.42 4.43 -8.05
CA ARG A 294 -25.84 5.74 -7.68
C ARG A 294 -26.75 6.91 -8.02
N GLN A 295 -27.70 6.79 -8.94
CA GLN A 295 -28.63 7.89 -9.25
C GLN A 295 -29.44 8.26 -8.00
N ASN A 296 -29.79 7.27 -7.17
CA ASN A 296 -30.56 7.51 -5.95
C ASN A 296 -29.69 7.79 -4.71
N ARG A 297 -29.64 9.07 -4.32
CA ARG A 297 -28.90 9.58 -3.14
C ARG A 297 -29.34 8.95 -1.81
N LYS A 298 -30.49 8.26 -1.74
CA LYS A 298 -31.00 7.62 -0.51
C LYS A 298 -30.34 6.27 -0.22
N HIS A 299 -29.75 5.62 -1.21
CA HIS A 299 -29.26 4.24 -1.07
C HIS A 299 -27.76 4.15 -0.84
N LEU A 300 -26.97 5.05 -1.42
CA LEU A 300 -25.52 5.11 -1.25
C LEU A 300 -25.06 6.51 -0.83
N LYS A 301 -24.03 6.55 0.03
CA LYS A 301 -23.34 7.81 0.38
C LYS A 301 -22.57 8.34 -0.83
N LEU A 302 -22.34 9.65 -0.86
CA LEU A 302 -21.61 10.32 -1.94
C LEU A 302 -20.25 9.66 -2.22
N GLU A 303 -19.47 9.38 -1.17
CA GLU A 303 -18.17 8.70 -1.29
C GLU A 303 -18.23 7.41 -2.11
N THR A 304 -19.21 6.55 -1.85
CA THR A 304 -19.39 5.28 -2.56
C THR A 304 -19.92 5.48 -3.98
N ARG A 305 -20.84 6.43 -4.18
CA ARG A 305 -21.39 6.79 -5.51
C ARG A 305 -20.31 7.31 -6.45
N ASP A 306 -19.27 7.88 -5.88
CA ASP A 306 -18.18 8.52 -6.59
C ASP A 306 -16.93 7.64 -6.74
N TYR A 307 -16.86 6.55 -5.97
CA TYR A 307 -15.71 5.65 -5.96
C TYR A 307 -15.42 5.07 -7.35
N VAL A 308 -16.45 4.61 -8.05
CA VAL A 308 -16.31 4.03 -9.39
C VAL A 308 -15.90 5.07 -10.45
N PRO A 309 -16.57 6.24 -10.60
CA PRO A 309 -16.07 7.29 -11.49
C PRO A 309 -14.63 7.73 -11.18
N LYS A 310 -14.26 7.82 -9.89
CA LYS A 310 -12.89 8.12 -9.46
C LYS A 310 -11.90 7.05 -9.91
N PHE A 311 -12.25 5.78 -9.77
CA PHE A 311 -11.44 4.66 -10.23
C PHE A 311 -11.23 4.71 -11.75
N VAL A 312 -12.31 4.88 -12.53
CA VAL A 312 -12.23 4.97 -14.00
C VAL A 312 -11.33 6.13 -14.43
N ALA A 313 -11.47 7.31 -13.81
CA ALA A 313 -10.61 8.46 -14.11
C ALA A 313 -9.13 8.16 -13.81
N ALA A 314 -8.84 7.49 -12.70
CA ALA A 314 -7.48 7.10 -12.36
C ALA A 314 -6.90 6.10 -13.37
N VAL A 315 -7.69 5.15 -13.84
CA VAL A 315 -7.30 4.19 -14.87
C VAL A 315 -6.96 4.89 -16.19
N LEU A 316 -7.75 5.88 -16.59
CA LEU A 316 -7.53 6.63 -17.82
C LEU A 316 -6.24 7.44 -17.78
N ILE A 317 -6.06 8.22 -16.70
CA ILE A 317 -4.86 9.03 -16.55
C ILE A 317 -3.62 8.14 -16.42
N ALA A 318 -3.65 7.13 -15.55
CA ALA A 318 -2.48 6.30 -15.30
C ALA A 318 -2.18 5.28 -16.41
N GLY A 319 -3.07 5.13 -17.39
CA GLY A 319 -2.83 4.36 -18.61
C GLY A 319 -2.09 5.16 -19.69
N GLU A 320 -2.32 6.47 -19.77
CA GLU A 320 -1.72 7.39 -20.75
C GLU A 320 -1.39 8.74 -20.08
N PRO A 321 -0.47 8.78 -19.10
CA PRO A 321 -0.25 9.97 -18.25
C PRO A 321 0.11 11.23 -19.05
N GLU A 322 0.86 11.08 -20.14
CA GLU A 322 1.28 12.17 -21.01
C GLU A 322 0.08 12.86 -21.67
N LYS A 323 -0.96 12.11 -22.07
CA LYS A 323 -2.21 12.65 -22.65
C LYS A 323 -2.94 13.59 -21.71
N TYR A 324 -2.73 13.43 -20.40
CA TYR A 324 -3.33 14.24 -19.35
C TYR A 324 -2.34 15.25 -18.74
N GLY A 325 -1.21 15.48 -19.40
CA GLY A 325 -0.24 16.50 -19.03
C GLY A 325 0.74 16.07 -17.94
N PHE A 326 0.90 14.77 -17.69
CA PHE A 326 1.90 14.23 -16.76
C PHE A 326 3.13 13.72 -17.51
N GLU A 327 3.93 14.63 -18.07
CA GLU A 327 5.00 14.32 -19.04
C GLU A 327 6.38 14.02 -18.42
N GLN A 328 6.58 14.30 -17.12
CA GLN A 328 7.90 14.26 -16.47
C GLN A 328 7.87 13.54 -15.13
N ILE A 329 7.21 12.38 -15.08
CA ILE A 329 7.15 11.58 -13.86
C ILE A 329 8.47 10.82 -13.70
N SER A 330 9.18 11.10 -12.61
CA SER A 330 10.31 10.26 -12.17
C SER A 330 9.76 9.03 -11.46
N TYR A 331 9.51 7.95 -12.20
CA TYR A 331 9.07 6.69 -11.63
C TYR A 331 10.14 6.11 -10.70
N GLU A 332 9.68 5.59 -9.55
CA GLU A 332 10.54 4.85 -8.63
C GLU A 332 10.86 3.47 -9.22
N GLU A 333 12.09 2.99 -9.00
CA GLU A 333 12.51 1.68 -9.50
C GLU A 333 11.72 0.52 -8.88
N PRO A 334 11.45 -0.57 -9.62
CA PRO A 334 10.84 -1.79 -9.10
C PRO A 334 11.54 -2.31 -7.84
N LEU A 335 10.75 -2.76 -6.86
CA LEU A 335 11.29 -3.30 -5.62
C LEU A 335 11.77 -4.75 -5.83
N GLU A 336 12.98 -4.91 -6.34
CA GLU A 336 13.63 -6.21 -6.41
C GLU A 336 14.35 -6.53 -5.10
N HIS A 337 14.31 -7.80 -4.70
CA HIS A 337 14.89 -8.25 -3.44
C HIS A 337 15.21 -9.75 -3.46
N ASP A 338 16.20 -10.12 -2.65
CA ASP A 338 16.42 -11.50 -2.24
C ASP A 338 15.51 -11.82 -1.04
N GLU A 339 15.12 -13.08 -0.88
CA GLU A 339 14.40 -13.56 0.31
C GLU A 339 15.24 -14.59 1.07
N VAL A 340 15.32 -14.43 2.39
CA VAL A 340 16.00 -15.38 3.27
C VAL A 340 15.15 -15.70 4.50
N THR A 341 15.16 -16.95 4.94
CA THR A 341 14.44 -17.35 6.16
C THR A 341 15.37 -17.34 7.37
N ILE A 342 15.03 -16.57 8.39
CA ILE A 342 15.75 -16.53 9.67
C ILE A 342 14.89 -17.06 10.82
N HIS A 343 15.52 -17.69 11.81
CA HIS A 343 14.83 -18.39 12.91
C HIS A 343 15.18 -17.81 14.29
N ARG A 344 15.75 -16.60 14.32
CA ARG A 344 15.97 -15.87 15.56
C ARG A 344 15.75 -14.39 15.33
N PRO A 345 15.27 -13.66 16.34
CA PRO A 345 15.07 -12.23 16.22
C PRO A 345 16.41 -11.51 16.04
N LEU A 346 16.45 -10.58 15.10
CA LEU A 346 17.58 -9.70 14.84
C LEU A 346 17.11 -8.25 14.93
N ARG A 347 18.02 -7.38 15.37
CA ARG A 347 17.86 -5.93 15.17
C ARG A 347 17.95 -5.64 13.68
N LEU A 348 17.11 -4.76 13.15
CA LEU A 348 17.22 -4.35 11.74
C LEU A 348 18.55 -3.65 11.43
N GLN A 349 19.17 -3.02 12.43
CA GLN A 349 20.55 -2.52 12.32
C GLN A 349 21.57 -3.65 12.13
N THR A 350 21.37 -4.80 12.78
CA THR A 350 22.23 -5.97 12.58
C THR A 350 21.99 -6.54 11.18
N VAL A 351 20.72 -6.63 10.76
CA VAL A 351 20.38 -7.07 9.40
C VAL A 351 21.09 -6.24 8.35
N ALA A 352 20.96 -4.91 8.43
CA ALA A 352 21.59 -3.98 7.50
C ALA A 352 23.11 -4.17 7.42
N LYS A 353 23.77 -4.38 8.58
CA LYS A 353 25.22 -4.64 8.63
C LYS A 353 25.62 -5.97 7.98
N LEU A 354 24.81 -7.02 8.17
CA LEU A 354 25.11 -8.35 7.61
C LEU A 354 24.84 -8.41 6.11
N ALA A 355 23.91 -7.61 5.61
CA ALA A 355 23.56 -7.49 4.20
C ALA A 355 24.30 -6.35 3.47
N ASP A 356 25.33 -5.77 4.11
CA ASP A 356 26.11 -4.64 3.59
C ASP A 356 25.27 -3.49 3.01
N THR A 357 24.26 -3.08 3.78
CA THR A 357 23.34 -2.01 3.38
C THR A 357 22.98 -1.11 4.56
N ASN A 358 22.09 -0.15 4.34
CA ASN A 358 21.62 0.76 5.36
C ASN A 358 20.25 0.33 5.94
N LEU A 359 19.92 0.85 7.13
CA LEU A 359 18.65 0.53 7.81
C LEU A 359 17.43 0.93 6.99
N HIS A 360 17.51 2.03 6.23
CA HIS A 360 16.38 2.56 5.49
C HIS A 360 15.94 1.58 4.42
N VAL A 361 16.89 1.04 3.64
CA VAL A 361 16.64 0.01 2.61
C VAL A 361 15.99 -1.23 3.23
N ILE A 362 16.49 -1.73 4.36
CA ILE A 362 15.87 -2.89 5.05
C ILE A 362 14.42 -2.61 5.47
N LYS A 363 14.12 -1.40 5.96
CA LYS A 363 12.75 -1.03 6.35
C LYS A 363 11.82 -0.87 5.14
N GLU A 364 12.36 -0.35 4.05
CA GLU A 364 11.63 -0.17 2.80
C GLU A 364 11.27 -1.52 2.16
N LEU A 365 12.20 -2.47 2.17
CA LEU A 365 11.99 -3.85 1.70
C LEU A 365 11.04 -4.65 2.59
N ASN A 366 10.96 -4.32 3.88
CA ASN A 366 10.15 -5.04 4.87
C ASN A 366 9.10 -4.13 5.53
N PRO A 367 8.17 -3.54 4.75
CA PRO A 367 7.22 -2.56 5.26
C PRO A 367 6.24 -3.17 6.27
N ALA A 368 6.04 -4.49 6.31
CA ALA A 368 5.20 -5.15 7.31
C ALA A 368 5.74 -5.00 8.74
N LEU A 369 7.06 -4.82 8.93
CA LEU A 369 7.67 -4.74 10.25
C LEU A 369 7.23 -3.47 10.99
N LEU A 370 6.71 -3.65 12.21
CA LEU A 370 6.27 -2.56 13.07
C LEU A 370 7.37 -2.02 13.99
N ARG A 371 8.52 -2.70 14.05
CA ARG A 371 9.57 -2.48 15.06
C ARG A 371 10.94 -2.54 14.42
N ASN A 372 11.96 -2.06 15.13
CA ASN A 372 13.36 -2.13 14.70
C ASN A 372 13.97 -3.54 14.88
N PHE A 373 13.13 -4.58 14.83
CA PHE A 373 13.50 -5.97 15.01
C PHE A 373 12.69 -6.86 14.08
N THR A 374 13.28 -7.97 13.65
CA THR A 374 12.52 -9.08 13.09
C THR A 374 11.74 -9.78 14.21
N PRO A 375 10.59 -10.41 13.90
CA PRO A 375 9.74 -11.02 14.93
C PRO A 375 10.48 -12.14 15.68
N PRO A 376 10.18 -12.37 16.96
CA PRO A 376 10.63 -13.56 17.68
C PRO A 376 9.78 -14.76 17.24
N ASN A 377 10.04 -15.29 16.04
CA ASN A 377 9.36 -16.47 15.51
C ASN A 377 10.35 -17.65 15.41
N ASP A 378 9.97 -18.77 16.02
CA ASP A 378 10.74 -20.02 15.95
C ASP A 378 10.47 -20.77 14.63
N ASP A 379 9.29 -20.58 14.02
CA ASP A 379 8.90 -21.19 12.74
C ASP A 379 9.56 -20.55 11.51
N GLY A 380 10.39 -19.53 11.73
CA GLY A 380 11.06 -18.78 10.69
C GLY A 380 10.34 -17.49 10.29
N PHE A 381 11.11 -16.53 9.79
CA PHE A 381 10.63 -15.28 9.23
C PHE A 381 11.33 -15.02 7.90
N THR A 382 10.54 -14.87 6.84
CA THR A 382 11.03 -14.47 5.52
C THR A 382 11.39 -12.98 5.54
N LEU A 383 12.68 -12.71 5.38
CA LEU A 383 13.26 -11.38 5.40
C LEU A 383 13.68 -11.02 3.98
N ARG A 384 13.24 -9.86 3.51
CA ARG A 384 13.64 -9.31 2.21
C ARG A 384 14.91 -8.48 2.35
N LEU A 385 15.86 -8.70 1.45
CA LEU A 385 17.17 -8.06 1.43
C LEU A 385 17.47 -7.51 0.03
N PRO A 386 18.40 -6.55 -0.12
CA PRO A 386 18.82 -6.11 -1.45
C PRO A 386 19.26 -7.27 -2.33
N VAL A 387 19.00 -7.18 -3.62
CA VAL A 387 19.41 -8.19 -4.60
C VAL A 387 20.90 -8.50 -4.47
N GLY A 388 21.26 -9.79 -4.45
CA GLY A 388 22.63 -10.27 -4.36
C GLY A 388 23.24 -10.28 -2.95
N SER A 389 22.49 -9.87 -1.92
CA SER A 389 22.99 -9.85 -0.54
C SER A 389 22.61 -11.11 0.27
N GLY A 390 21.69 -11.95 -0.23
CA GLY A 390 21.12 -13.08 0.49
C GLY A 390 22.14 -14.13 0.95
N GLU A 391 23.02 -14.59 0.06
CA GLU A 391 24.01 -15.64 0.38
C GLU A 391 25.05 -15.17 1.42
N ASN A 392 25.59 -13.97 1.23
CA ASN A 392 26.53 -13.33 2.16
C ASN A 392 25.87 -13.11 3.52
N PHE A 393 24.63 -12.63 3.53
CA PHE A 393 23.85 -12.47 4.74
C PHE A 393 23.69 -13.80 5.47
N LEU A 394 23.29 -14.88 4.77
CA LEU A 394 23.08 -16.19 5.38
C LEU A 394 24.37 -16.78 5.97
N THR A 395 25.49 -16.60 5.29
CA THR A 395 26.81 -17.03 5.77
C THR A 395 27.17 -16.29 7.07
N ALA A 396 27.08 -14.96 7.07
CA ALA A 396 27.37 -14.15 8.25
C ALA A 396 26.36 -14.38 9.39
N TYR A 397 25.09 -14.60 9.05
CA TYR A 397 24.03 -14.97 9.99
C TYR A 397 24.37 -16.29 10.70
N LYS A 398 24.75 -17.34 9.98
CA LYS A 398 25.15 -18.63 10.58
C LYS A 398 26.32 -18.51 11.56
N GLN A 399 27.25 -17.59 11.29
CA GLN A 399 28.43 -17.33 12.12
C GLN A 399 28.19 -16.38 13.30
N LEU A 400 26.99 -15.80 13.44
CA LEU A 400 26.69 -14.87 14.54
C LEU A 400 26.91 -15.55 15.92
N PRO A 401 27.80 -15.00 16.77
CA PRO A 401 28.14 -15.63 18.05
C PRO A 401 26.95 -15.63 19.02
N ALA A 402 26.97 -16.56 19.99
CA ALA A 402 25.93 -16.68 21.01
C ALA A 402 25.70 -15.36 21.79
N SER A 403 26.75 -14.58 22.01
CA SER A 403 26.69 -13.25 22.63
C SER A 403 25.78 -12.24 21.91
N ARG A 404 25.48 -12.47 20.62
CA ARG A 404 24.56 -11.65 19.82
C ARG A 404 23.11 -12.15 19.85
N LYS A 405 22.83 -13.30 20.49
CA LYS A 405 21.47 -13.78 20.69
C LYS A 405 20.73 -12.83 21.62
N ILE A 406 19.54 -12.43 21.19
CA ILE A 406 18.64 -11.58 21.96
C ILE A 406 17.33 -12.32 22.19
N LYS A 407 16.73 -12.08 23.34
CA LYS A 407 15.35 -12.45 23.62
C LYS A 407 14.51 -11.18 23.59
N LEU A 408 13.44 -11.23 22.80
CA LEU A 408 12.48 -10.15 22.68
C LEU A 408 11.21 -10.53 23.45
N THR A 409 10.77 -9.63 24.33
CA THR A 409 9.49 -9.76 25.02
C THR A 409 8.74 -8.44 24.97
N LEU A 410 7.42 -8.50 24.83
CA LEU A 410 6.58 -7.30 24.86
C LEU A 410 6.05 -7.08 26.27
N HIS A 411 6.21 -5.85 26.77
CA HIS A 411 5.64 -5.40 28.03
C HIS A 411 4.55 -4.36 27.75
N ARG A 412 3.31 -4.66 28.10
CA ARG A 412 2.21 -3.69 28.03
C ARG A 412 2.14 -2.87 29.33
N VAL A 413 2.30 -1.56 29.21
CA VAL A 413 2.31 -0.63 30.34
C VAL A 413 0.97 -0.65 31.07
N LYS A 414 1.01 -0.94 32.37
CA LYS A 414 -0.14 -0.94 33.28
C LYS A 414 -0.26 0.39 34.04
N LYS A 415 -1.44 0.66 34.62
CA LYS A 415 -1.70 1.87 35.41
C LYS A 415 -0.67 2.02 36.54
N GLY A 416 -0.05 3.20 36.61
CA GLY A 416 0.96 3.53 37.63
C GLY A 416 2.35 2.91 37.40
N GLU A 417 2.61 2.26 36.27
CA GLU A 417 3.98 1.83 35.92
C GLU A 417 4.85 2.99 35.45
N VAL A 418 6.11 2.97 35.88
CA VAL A 418 7.15 3.91 35.49
C VAL A 418 8.34 3.13 34.92
N LEU A 419 9.15 3.78 34.07
CA LEU A 419 10.28 3.14 33.40
C LEU A 419 11.23 2.42 34.37
N SER A 420 11.56 3.04 35.52
CA SER A 420 12.47 2.46 36.50
C SER A 420 11.97 1.12 37.03
N ARG A 421 10.68 1.00 37.33
CA ARG A 421 10.04 -0.23 37.81
C ARG A 421 9.99 -1.31 36.73
N ILE A 422 9.66 -0.93 35.50
CA ILE A 422 9.63 -1.84 34.34
C ILE A 422 11.05 -2.36 34.05
N ALA A 423 12.02 -1.44 33.97
CA ALA A 423 13.43 -1.77 33.70
C ALA A 423 14.00 -2.71 34.78
N LYS A 424 13.76 -2.41 36.07
CA LYS A 424 14.16 -3.26 37.19
C LYS A 424 13.52 -4.65 37.13
N ARG A 425 12.22 -4.75 36.81
CA ARG A 425 11.52 -6.04 36.69
C ARG A 425 12.14 -6.92 35.62
N HIS A 426 12.53 -6.33 34.49
CA HIS A 426 13.06 -7.05 33.33
C HIS A 426 14.59 -7.16 33.32
N GLY A 427 15.28 -6.67 34.35
CA GLY A 427 16.75 -6.72 34.44
C GLY A 427 17.46 -5.91 33.35
N VAL A 428 16.83 -4.86 32.83
CA VAL A 428 17.40 -3.95 31.81
C VAL A 428 17.59 -2.55 32.38
N THR A 429 18.39 -1.71 31.72
CA THR A 429 18.55 -0.32 32.13
C THR A 429 17.44 0.56 31.56
N ILE A 430 17.14 1.69 32.22
CA ILE A 430 16.19 2.68 31.71
C ILE A 430 16.65 3.22 30.36
N SER A 431 17.95 3.51 30.22
CA SER A 431 18.55 3.99 28.96
C SER A 431 18.37 2.99 27.82
N GLN A 432 18.61 1.70 28.07
CA GLN A 432 18.35 0.65 27.09
C GLN A 432 16.86 0.61 26.73
N LEU A 433 15.97 0.53 27.73
CA LEU A 433 14.53 0.47 27.51
C LEU A 433 14.02 1.66 26.66
N MET A 434 14.51 2.87 26.94
CA MET A 434 14.18 4.07 26.17
C MET A 434 14.70 3.99 24.73
N LYS A 435 15.98 3.61 24.56
CA LYS A 435 16.63 3.50 23.25
C LYS A 435 15.91 2.51 22.34
N GLU A 436 15.58 1.31 22.83
CA GLU A 436 14.93 0.26 22.02
C GLU A 436 13.51 0.64 21.58
N ASN A 437 12.86 1.52 22.33
CA ASN A 437 11.49 1.95 22.08
C ASN A 437 11.40 3.36 21.50
N GLY A 438 12.53 3.98 21.14
CA GLY A 438 12.57 5.34 20.60
C GLY A 438 12.00 6.41 21.54
N LEU A 439 12.02 6.19 22.85
CA LEU A 439 11.45 7.10 23.83
C LEU A 439 12.38 8.30 24.06
N LYS A 440 11.85 9.51 23.84
CA LYS A 440 12.55 10.77 24.12
C LYS A 440 12.45 11.22 25.58
N SER A 441 11.53 10.64 26.35
CA SER A 441 11.30 10.98 27.76
C SER A 441 10.80 9.77 28.55
N GLY A 442 10.75 9.91 29.87
CA GLY A 442 10.23 8.88 30.76
C GLY A 442 8.70 8.73 30.82
N ARG A 443 7.95 9.53 30.05
CA ARG A 443 6.48 9.50 30.04
C ARG A 443 5.99 8.26 29.29
N LEU A 444 5.17 7.46 29.96
CA LEU A 444 4.55 6.25 29.43
C LEU A 444 3.05 6.44 29.29
N ARG A 445 2.46 5.87 28.24
CA ARG A 445 1.00 5.84 28.05
C ARG A 445 0.44 4.50 28.54
N LEU A 446 -0.75 4.54 29.14
CA LEU A 446 -1.45 3.31 29.52
C LEU A 446 -1.70 2.45 28.27
N GLY A 447 -1.39 1.15 28.35
CA GLY A 447 -1.53 0.22 27.24
C GLY A 447 -0.43 0.30 26.18
N GLN A 448 0.53 1.24 26.30
CA GLN A 448 1.69 1.30 25.44
C GLN A 448 2.48 -0.02 25.52
N GLU A 449 2.87 -0.56 24.37
CA GLU A 449 3.73 -1.73 24.32
C GLU A 449 5.19 -1.31 24.24
N LEU A 450 6.01 -1.88 25.11
CA LEU A 450 7.45 -1.70 25.13
C LEU A 450 8.14 -3.01 24.75
N VAL A 451 9.06 -2.94 23.79
CA VAL A 451 9.98 -4.01 23.48
C VAL A 451 11.05 -4.07 24.56
N ILE A 452 11.10 -5.20 25.24
CA ILE A 452 12.14 -5.54 26.20
C ILE A 452 13.14 -6.44 25.49
N VAL A 453 14.40 -5.99 25.45
CA VAL A 453 15.50 -6.73 24.84
C VAL A 453 16.42 -7.26 25.94
N ARG A 454 16.55 -8.58 26.02
CA ARG A 454 17.46 -9.23 26.98
C ARG A 454 18.56 -9.98 26.25
N SER A 455 19.80 -9.82 26.70
CA SER A 455 20.93 -10.61 26.22
C SER A 455 20.93 -11.97 26.92
N GLU A 456 21.62 -12.95 26.34
CA GLU A 456 21.80 -14.25 26.97
C GLU A 456 22.38 -14.15 28.39
N THR A 457 23.34 -13.23 28.62
CA THR A 457 23.89 -12.97 29.95
C THR A 457 22.84 -12.46 30.92
N THR A 458 21.95 -11.57 30.49
CA THR A 458 20.85 -11.08 31.32
C THR A 458 19.85 -12.19 31.63
N GLU A 459 19.53 -13.06 30.65
CA GLU A 459 18.68 -14.23 30.90
C GLU A 459 19.28 -15.16 31.96
N LYS A 460 20.58 -15.47 31.86
CA LYS A 460 21.28 -16.32 32.84
C LYS A 460 21.23 -15.73 34.26
N LYS A 461 21.42 -14.41 34.39
CA LYS A 461 21.32 -13.71 35.68
C LYS A 461 19.91 -13.75 36.27
N ILE A 462 18.89 -13.59 35.44
CA ILE A 462 17.48 -13.65 35.89
C ILE A 462 17.13 -15.08 36.31
N ALA A 463 17.52 -16.08 35.51
CA ALA A 463 17.30 -17.49 35.83
C ALA A 463 17.93 -17.88 37.18
N ALA A 464 19.19 -17.49 37.41
CA ALA A 464 19.90 -17.74 38.67
C ALA A 464 19.22 -17.08 39.88
N ARG A 465 18.55 -15.94 39.69
CA ARG A 465 17.80 -15.25 40.75
C ARG A 465 16.46 -15.89 41.05
N LEU A 466 15.82 -16.53 40.06
CA LEU A 466 14.53 -17.21 40.24
C LEU A 466 14.69 -18.63 40.81
N SER A 467 15.88 -19.23 40.72
CA SER A 467 16.22 -20.52 41.31
C SER A 467 16.69 -20.44 42.77
N GLN A 468 16.79 -19.24 43.34
CA GLN A 468 17.07 -18.95 44.74
C GLN A 468 15.79 -18.49 45.42
#